data_AF-A0A937N378-F1
#
_entry.id   AF-A0A937N378-F1
#
_cell.length_a   1.000
_cell.length_b   1.000
_cell.length_c   1.000
_cell.angle_alpha   90.00
_cell.angle_beta   90.00
_cell.angle_gamma   90.00
#
_symmetry.space_group_name_H-M   'P 1'
#
loop_
_entity.id
_entity.type
_entity.pdbx_description
1 polymer ?
#
loop_
_entity_poly.entity_id
_entity_poly.type
_entity_poly.pdbx_seq_one_letter_code
_entity_poly.pdbx_strand_id
1 'polypeptide(L)'
;MRRRDFLATLGVGAAGAISWGGTVSDVLAEPLNPETGFLLSTTGCSAATAHPAANKIVTVDGKTHVGWLDSDNEGFKVRVRTLNRASGHWSPKYTVGDAFDNHGGPALTVDSKGFLHAVYYPHHHSFRYRRSTRPNDASEWTNEVSFGKRCTYPSPVCGRDDTLYLACRESGGPQ
;
A
#
# COMPACT_ATOMS: atom_id res chain seq x y z
N MET A 1 -14.77 -17.37 44.61
CA MET A 1 -13.74 -17.49 43.55
C MET A 1 -13.17 -16.10 43.30
N ARG A 2 -11.84 -15.97 43.32
CA ARG A 2 -11.11 -14.74 43.65
C ARG A 2 -11.12 -13.66 42.56
N ARG A 3 -11.58 -12.46 42.96
CA ARG A 3 -11.19 -11.14 42.45
C ARG A 3 -9.69 -10.96 42.73
N ARG A 4 -8.91 -10.46 41.79
CA ARG A 4 -7.51 -10.04 42.03
C ARG A 4 -7.45 -8.52 42.00
N ASP A 5 -7.01 -7.99 43.13
CA ASP A 5 -6.85 -6.59 43.46
C ASP A 5 -5.63 -6.00 42.75
N PHE A 6 -5.78 -4.79 42.18
CA PHE A 6 -4.66 -3.93 41.83
C PHE A 6 -4.43 -2.96 42.98
N LEU A 7 -3.29 -3.11 43.66
CA LEU A 7 -2.80 -2.17 44.66
C LEU A 7 -2.18 -0.97 43.95
N ALA A 8 -2.74 0.22 44.21
CA ALA A 8 -2.15 1.50 43.89
C ALA A 8 -1.15 1.88 45.00
N THR A 9 0.12 2.03 44.63
CA THR A 9 1.13 2.63 45.51
C THR A 9 1.12 4.14 45.28
N LEU A 10 0.61 4.89 46.26
CA LEU A 10 0.69 6.35 46.30
C LEU A 10 2.10 6.76 46.76
N GLY A 11 2.90 7.29 45.83
CA GLY A 11 4.09 8.08 46.15
C GLY A 11 3.72 9.56 46.16
N VAL A 12 3.83 10.21 47.32
CA VAL A 12 3.71 11.66 47.47
C VAL A 12 5.03 12.30 47.04
N GLY A 13 4.98 13.23 46.08
CA GLY A 13 6.16 14.03 45.72
C GLY A 13 5.91 15.03 44.60
N ALA A 14 5.81 16.30 45.01
CA ALA A 14 5.80 17.54 44.21
C ALA A 14 4.55 17.86 43.38
N ALA A 15 3.85 18.91 43.81
CA ALA A 15 2.82 19.61 43.08
C ALA A 15 3.38 20.19 41.77
N GLY A 16 2.98 19.62 40.64
CA GLY A 16 3.09 20.25 39.33
C GLY A 16 1.68 20.45 38.78
N ALA A 17 1.32 21.69 38.48
CA ALA A 17 0.04 22.01 37.85
C ALA A 17 -0.07 21.26 36.52
N ILE A 18 -1.13 20.47 36.34
CA ILE A 18 -1.48 19.92 35.03
C ILE A 18 -2.05 21.09 34.23
N SER A 19 -1.23 21.71 33.37
CA SER A 19 -1.75 22.62 32.35
C SER A 19 -2.36 21.78 31.23
N TRP A 20 -3.68 21.85 31.09
CA TRP A 20 -4.36 21.48 29.86
C TRP A 20 -4.20 22.64 28.88
N GLY A 21 -3.06 22.68 28.20
CA GLY A 21 -2.67 23.78 27.32
C GLY A 21 -1.66 23.36 26.27
N GLY A 22 -1.87 22.20 25.63
CA GLY A 22 -1.15 21.83 24.41
C GLY A 22 -2.07 22.11 23.22
N THR A 23 -1.88 23.23 22.54
CA THR A 23 -2.41 23.42 21.18
C THR A 23 -1.86 22.29 20.30
N VAL A 24 -2.72 21.67 19.50
CA VAL A 24 -2.44 20.50 18.65
C VAL A 24 -1.47 20.81 17.48
N SER A 25 -0.64 21.84 17.60
CA SER A 25 0.07 22.46 16.49
C SER A 25 1.50 21.98 16.30
N ASP A 26 2.09 21.22 17.23
CA ASP A 26 3.54 20.94 17.20
C ASP A 26 3.93 19.46 16.99
N VAL A 27 3.09 18.70 16.27
CA VAL A 27 3.55 17.47 15.60
C VAL A 27 3.34 17.60 14.10
N LEU A 28 3.75 18.75 13.54
CA LEU A 28 3.99 18.84 12.12
C LEU A 28 5.32 18.12 11.88
N ALA A 29 5.24 16.99 11.18
CA ALA A 29 6.44 16.29 10.72
C ALA A 29 7.38 17.29 10.05
N GLU A 30 8.63 17.33 10.49
CA GLU A 30 9.70 18.11 9.86
C GLU A 30 9.62 17.92 8.33
N PRO A 31 9.64 19.00 7.53
CA PRO A 31 9.56 18.89 6.08
C PRO A 31 10.68 17.97 5.60
N LEU A 32 10.30 16.94 4.83
CA LEU A 32 11.25 15.98 4.26
C LEU A 32 12.38 16.74 3.56
N ASN A 33 13.62 16.55 4.02
CA ASN A 33 14.78 17.09 3.33
C ASN A 33 14.83 16.47 1.91
N PRO A 34 14.62 17.25 0.84
CA PRO A 34 14.59 16.71 -0.52
C PRO A 34 15.90 16.03 -0.94
N GLU A 35 17.01 16.35 -0.27
CA GLU A 35 18.32 15.69 -0.46
C GLU A 35 18.36 14.24 0.07
N THR A 36 17.34 13.80 0.82
CA THR A 36 17.23 12.43 1.37
C THR A 36 16.10 11.61 0.74
N GLY A 37 15.30 12.23 -0.14
CA GLY A 37 14.18 11.57 -0.81
C GLY A 37 14.63 10.80 -2.05
N PHE A 38 13.99 9.66 -2.31
CA PHE A 38 14.15 8.95 -3.58
C PHE A 38 12.99 9.29 -4.51
N LEU A 39 13.30 9.81 -5.70
CA LEU A 39 12.31 10.06 -6.74
C LEU A 39 11.89 8.74 -7.41
N LEU A 40 10.69 8.25 -7.07
CA LEU A 40 10.16 6.99 -7.62
C LEU A 40 9.92 7.04 -9.13
N SER A 41 9.34 8.14 -9.62
CA SER A 41 9.04 8.36 -11.04
C SER A 41 8.86 9.85 -11.36
N THR A 42 9.28 10.27 -12.55
CA THR A 42 9.00 11.59 -13.15
C THR A 42 7.79 11.58 -14.08
N THR A 43 7.23 10.40 -14.37
CA THR A 43 6.11 10.21 -15.30
C THR A 43 4.87 9.65 -14.59
N GLY A 44 4.75 9.84 -13.27
CA GLY A 44 3.56 9.49 -12.52
C GLY A 44 2.34 10.24 -13.07
N CYS A 45 1.20 9.55 -13.19
CA CYS A 45 -0.04 10.19 -13.65
C CYS A 45 -0.66 11.09 -12.56
N SER A 46 -1.73 11.81 -12.90
CA SER A 46 -2.45 12.70 -11.96
C SER A 46 -2.99 12.00 -10.71
N ALA A 47 -3.09 10.67 -10.74
CA ALA A 47 -3.59 9.84 -9.65
C ALA A 47 -2.59 8.72 -9.29
N ALA A 48 -1.29 8.94 -9.53
CA ALA A 48 -0.22 7.93 -9.47
C ALA A 48 -0.24 7.05 -8.20
N THR A 49 -0.46 7.69 -7.05
CA THR A 49 -0.56 7.06 -5.73
C THR A 49 -1.91 7.33 -5.06
N ALA A 50 -2.89 7.85 -5.81
CA ALA A 50 -4.21 8.18 -5.29
C ALA A 50 -5.04 6.92 -5.02
N HIS A 51 -6.26 7.16 -4.50
CA HIS A 51 -7.26 6.16 -4.11
C HIS A 51 -6.87 5.43 -2.81
N PRO A 52 -7.18 6.03 -1.64
CA PRO A 52 -6.74 5.52 -0.33
C PRO A 52 -7.15 4.08 -0.02
N ALA A 53 -8.24 3.59 -0.62
CA ALA A 53 -8.68 2.20 -0.47
C ALA A 53 -7.70 1.19 -1.13
N ALA A 54 -6.92 1.62 -2.12
CA ALA A 54 -6.00 0.78 -2.85
C ALA A 54 -4.58 0.88 -2.26
N ASN A 55 -4.22 -0.08 -1.40
CA ASN A 55 -2.90 -0.12 -0.77
C ASN A 55 -1.78 -0.15 -1.81
N LYS A 56 -0.85 0.81 -1.76
CA LYS A 56 0.27 0.92 -2.71
C LYS A 56 1.58 0.37 -2.18
N ILE A 57 1.65 0.06 -0.88
CA ILE A 57 2.91 -0.20 -0.19
C ILE A 57 2.77 -1.48 0.63
N VAL A 58 3.71 -2.38 0.48
CA VAL A 58 3.85 -3.56 1.35
C VAL A 58 5.29 -3.67 1.82
N THR A 59 5.49 -3.92 3.11
CA THR A 59 6.82 -4.16 3.69
C THR A 59 6.87 -5.56 4.26
N VAL A 60 7.84 -6.35 3.82
CA VAL A 60 8.03 -7.75 4.24
C VAL A 60 9.54 -8.05 4.27
N ASP A 61 10.00 -8.67 5.35
CA ASP A 61 11.39 -9.10 5.58
C ASP A 61 12.46 -8.08 5.15
N GLY A 62 12.35 -6.85 5.64
CA GLY A 62 13.34 -5.81 5.39
C GLY A 62 13.31 -5.19 3.99
N LYS A 63 12.31 -5.50 3.16
CA LYS A 63 12.06 -4.82 1.89
C LYS A 63 10.72 -4.10 1.89
N THR A 64 10.66 -2.94 1.26
CA THR A 64 9.42 -2.19 1.03
C THR A 64 9.15 -2.11 -0.46
N HIS A 65 8.08 -2.75 -0.92
CA HIS A 65 7.61 -2.66 -2.31
C HIS A 65 6.60 -1.52 -2.43
N VAL A 66 6.82 -0.64 -3.41
CA VAL A 66 5.96 0.51 -3.67
C VAL A 66 5.46 0.42 -5.10
N GLY A 67 4.14 0.35 -5.26
CA GLY A 67 3.46 0.38 -6.55
C GLY A 67 2.87 1.75 -6.86
N TRP A 68 2.88 2.16 -8.13
CA TRP A 68 2.25 3.40 -8.58
C TRP A 68 1.82 3.27 -10.04
N LEU A 69 1.20 4.34 -10.56
CA LEU A 69 0.77 4.43 -11.95
C LEU A 69 1.57 5.52 -12.68
N ASP A 70 2.37 5.11 -13.66
CA ASP A 70 2.94 6.02 -14.65
C ASP A 70 1.91 6.30 -15.75
N SER A 71 2.02 7.47 -16.38
CA SER A 71 1.39 7.81 -17.65
C SER A 71 2.42 8.49 -18.54
N ASP A 72 2.81 7.81 -19.62
CA ASP A 72 3.69 8.34 -20.65
C ASP A 72 3.09 8.07 -22.04
N ASN A 73 3.88 8.23 -23.10
CA ASN A 73 3.41 8.03 -24.47
C ASN A 73 2.97 6.58 -24.77
N GLU A 74 3.32 5.62 -23.91
CA GLU A 74 2.89 4.21 -24.01
C GLU A 74 1.60 3.92 -23.22
N GLY A 75 0.97 4.97 -22.66
CA GLY A 75 -0.26 4.89 -21.87
C GLY A 75 -0.01 4.73 -20.38
N PHE A 76 -1.01 4.20 -19.68
CA PHE A 76 -0.97 4.01 -18.23
C PHE A 76 -0.28 2.68 -17.88
N LYS A 77 0.84 2.76 -17.16
CA LYS A 77 1.65 1.60 -16.79
C LYS A 77 1.67 1.42 -15.28
N VAL A 78 1.25 0.26 -14.81
CA VAL A 78 1.36 -0.14 -13.40
C VAL A 78 2.80 -0.50 -13.12
N ARG A 79 3.45 0.27 -12.27
CA ARG A 79 4.88 0.14 -11.96
C ARG A 79 5.10 -0.27 -10.51
N VAL A 80 6.28 -0.84 -10.25
CA VAL A 80 6.74 -1.17 -8.91
C VAL A 80 8.26 -0.99 -8.79
N ARG A 81 8.69 -0.58 -7.60
CA ARG A 81 10.08 -0.60 -7.14
C ARG A 81 10.13 -1.16 -5.73
N THR A 82 11.29 -1.69 -5.37
CA THR A 82 11.54 -2.25 -4.04
C THR A 82 12.70 -1.53 -3.39
N LEU A 83 12.50 -1.02 -2.17
CA LEU A 83 13.54 -0.52 -1.30
C LEU A 83 14.09 -1.68 -0.47
N ASN A 84 15.39 -1.96 -0.57
CA ASN A 84 16.10 -2.71 0.47
C ASN A 84 16.34 -1.77 1.65
N ARG A 85 15.71 -2.04 2.79
CA ARG A 85 15.75 -1.15 3.95
C ARG A 85 17.08 -1.20 4.71
N ALA A 86 17.84 -2.29 4.56
CA ALA A 86 19.16 -2.41 5.19
C ALA A 86 20.20 -1.55 4.46
N SER A 87 20.18 -1.54 3.12
CA SER A 87 21.13 -0.77 2.32
C SER A 87 20.62 0.60 1.89
N GLY A 88 19.31 0.87 2.00
CA GLY A 88 18.68 2.09 1.46
C GLY A 88 18.57 2.09 -0.07
N HIS A 89 18.92 0.99 -0.76
CA HIS A 89 18.95 0.96 -2.22
C HIS A 89 17.60 0.57 -2.82
N TRP A 90 17.20 1.29 -3.86
CA TRP A 90 16.01 0.99 -4.65
C TRP A 90 16.34 0.08 -5.83
N SER A 91 15.46 -0.88 -6.12
CA SER A 91 15.51 -1.68 -7.33
C SER A 91 15.29 -0.82 -8.59
N PRO A 92 15.56 -1.36 -9.79
CA PRO A 92 15.00 -0.83 -11.03
C PRO A 92 13.46 -0.73 -10.99
N LYS A 93 12.91 0.04 -11.94
CA LYS A 93 11.48 0.11 -12.20
C LYS A 93 11.03 -1.13 -12.96
N TYR A 94 10.05 -1.85 -12.44
CA TYR A 94 9.43 -2.99 -13.11
C TYR A 94 7.98 -2.68 -13.46
N THR A 95 7.47 -3.33 -14.51
CA THR A 95 6.07 -3.22 -14.95
C THR A 95 5.30 -4.44 -14.48
N VAL A 96 4.16 -4.20 -13.82
CA VAL A 96 3.21 -5.26 -13.47
C VAL A 96 2.25 -5.51 -14.63
N GLY A 97 1.75 -4.45 -15.26
CA GLY A 97 0.87 -4.52 -16.42
C GLY A 97 0.39 -3.14 -16.86
N ASP A 98 -0.49 -3.12 -17.85
CA ASP A 98 -1.16 -1.92 -18.33
C ASP A 98 -2.39 -1.58 -17.46
N ALA A 99 -2.80 -0.33 -17.47
CA ALA A 99 -4.05 0.14 -16.87
C ALA A 99 -4.94 0.81 -17.92
N PHE A 100 -6.24 0.88 -17.65
CA PHE A 100 -7.18 1.53 -18.55
C PHE A 100 -7.04 3.05 -18.57
N ASP A 101 -7.07 3.66 -17.38
CA ASP A 101 -6.91 5.10 -17.18
C ASP A 101 -6.21 5.41 -15.83
N ASN A 102 -6.26 6.67 -15.40
CA ASN A 102 -5.65 7.10 -14.13
C ASN A 102 -6.28 6.47 -12.87
N HIS A 103 -7.43 5.80 -12.94
CA HIS A 103 -8.01 5.05 -11.82
C HIS A 103 -7.45 3.64 -11.68
N GLY A 104 -6.73 3.14 -12.70
CA GLY A 104 -6.31 1.73 -12.80
C GLY A 104 -5.03 1.37 -12.05
N GLY A 105 -4.56 2.21 -11.14
CA GLY A 105 -3.32 1.98 -10.37
C GLY A 105 -3.38 0.71 -9.49
N PRO A 106 -2.21 0.19 -9.05
CA PRO A 106 -2.15 -1.10 -8.37
C PRO A 106 -2.72 -1.06 -6.97
N ALA A 107 -3.25 -2.17 -6.49
CA ALA A 107 -3.41 -2.45 -5.08
C ALA A 107 -2.61 -3.71 -4.73
N LEU A 108 -1.77 -3.60 -3.69
CA LEU A 108 -0.81 -4.60 -3.28
C LEU A 108 -1.19 -5.25 -1.96
N THR A 109 -0.97 -6.56 -1.87
CA THR A 109 -0.89 -7.31 -0.61
C THR A 109 0.21 -8.37 -0.72
N VAL A 110 0.49 -9.08 0.36
CA VAL A 110 1.52 -10.10 0.44
C VAL A 110 0.99 -11.30 1.23
N ASP A 111 1.27 -12.51 0.77
CA ASP A 111 0.88 -13.74 1.47
C ASP A 111 1.91 -14.17 2.54
N SER A 112 1.58 -15.18 3.35
CA SER A 112 2.46 -15.67 4.42
C SER A 112 3.76 -16.29 3.91
N LYS A 113 3.83 -16.62 2.61
CA LYS A 113 5.02 -17.15 1.94
C LYS A 113 5.87 -16.05 1.30
N GLY A 114 5.42 -14.79 1.40
CA GLY A 114 6.10 -13.61 0.88
C GLY A 114 5.80 -13.31 -0.58
N PHE A 115 4.90 -14.03 -1.26
CA PHE A 115 4.51 -13.65 -2.63
C PHE A 115 3.72 -12.36 -2.63
N LEU A 116 4.03 -11.49 -3.59
CA LEU A 116 3.35 -10.22 -3.77
C LEU A 116 2.12 -10.45 -4.65
N HIS A 117 1.01 -9.83 -4.30
CA HIS A 117 -0.25 -9.90 -5.03
C HIS A 117 -0.63 -8.50 -5.50
N ALA A 118 -0.82 -8.34 -6.80
CA ALA A 118 -1.22 -7.06 -7.38
C ALA A 118 -2.57 -7.19 -8.09
N VAL A 119 -3.53 -6.34 -7.70
CA VAL A 119 -4.81 -6.18 -8.38
C VAL A 119 -4.85 -4.77 -8.97
N TYR A 120 -5.13 -4.63 -10.26
CA TYR A 120 -5.03 -3.36 -10.98
C TYR A 120 -6.00 -3.32 -12.16
N TYR A 121 -5.92 -2.24 -12.95
CA TYR A 121 -6.57 -1.99 -14.25
C TYR A 121 -7.81 -1.08 -14.27
N PRO A 122 -8.85 -1.26 -13.44
CA PRO A 122 -10.16 -0.87 -13.92
C PRO A 122 -10.62 0.52 -13.49
N HIS A 123 -11.42 1.09 -14.37
CA HIS A 123 -12.47 2.07 -14.13
C HIS A 123 -13.76 1.49 -14.72
N HIS A 124 -14.55 0.79 -13.90
CA HIS A 124 -15.76 0.06 -14.33
C HIS A 124 -15.50 -1.16 -15.25
N HIS A 125 -14.37 -1.84 -15.06
CA HIS A 125 -13.99 -3.04 -15.81
C HIS A 125 -13.73 -4.25 -14.89
N SER A 126 -13.47 -5.41 -15.49
CA SER A 126 -12.86 -6.54 -14.82
C SER A 126 -11.48 -6.17 -14.30
N PHE A 127 -11.13 -6.63 -13.11
CA PHE A 127 -9.77 -6.51 -12.60
C PHE A 127 -8.79 -7.31 -13.45
N ARG A 128 -7.53 -6.88 -13.39
CA ARG A 128 -6.37 -7.70 -13.71
C ARG A 128 -5.64 -8.05 -12.42
N TYR A 129 -5.12 -9.26 -12.36
CA TYR A 129 -4.35 -9.77 -11.24
C TYR A 129 -3.09 -10.48 -11.71
N ARG A 130 -2.03 -10.27 -10.95
CA ARG A 130 -0.79 -11.02 -11.04
C ARG A 130 -0.23 -11.28 -9.65
N ARG A 131 0.53 -12.38 -9.52
CA ARG A 131 1.37 -12.68 -8.37
C ARG A 131 2.83 -12.54 -8.76
N SER A 132 3.73 -12.20 -7.85
CA SER A 132 5.15 -12.37 -8.10
C SER A 132 5.49 -13.84 -8.38
N THR A 133 6.51 -14.09 -9.19
CA THR A 133 6.99 -15.46 -9.47
C THR A 133 7.87 -16.00 -8.34
N ARG A 134 8.45 -15.10 -7.54
CA ARG A 134 9.29 -15.39 -6.38
C ARG A 134 8.80 -14.61 -5.15
N PRO A 135 9.00 -15.14 -3.93
CA PRO A 135 8.66 -14.41 -2.72
C PRO A 135 9.58 -13.19 -2.52
N ASN A 136 9.02 -12.10 -2.01
CA ASN A 136 9.70 -10.85 -1.66
C ASN A 136 10.54 -10.27 -2.83
N ASP A 137 10.02 -10.40 -4.05
CA ASP A 137 10.64 -9.97 -5.30
C ASP A 137 9.58 -9.48 -6.29
N ALA A 138 9.68 -8.21 -6.69
CA ALA A 138 8.74 -7.56 -7.61
C ALA A 138 9.25 -7.49 -9.06
N SER A 139 10.39 -8.13 -9.36
CA SER A 139 11.03 -8.05 -10.69
C SER A 139 10.34 -8.88 -11.77
N GLU A 140 9.51 -9.84 -11.39
CA GLU A 140 8.80 -10.71 -12.33
C GLU A 140 7.45 -11.16 -11.76
N TRP A 141 6.46 -11.28 -12.66
CA TRP A 141 5.06 -11.53 -12.34
C TRP A 141 4.50 -12.66 -13.20
N THR A 142 3.55 -13.41 -12.66
CA THR A 142 2.82 -14.44 -13.41
C THR A 142 2.07 -13.87 -14.60
N ASN A 143 1.55 -14.76 -15.46
CA ASN A 143 0.56 -14.38 -16.47
C ASN A 143 -0.63 -13.66 -15.82
N GLU A 144 -1.19 -12.71 -16.57
CA GLU A 144 -2.33 -11.93 -16.13
C GLU A 144 -3.59 -12.79 -16.06
N VAL A 145 -4.31 -12.69 -14.95
CA VAL A 145 -5.64 -13.27 -14.77
C VAL A 145 -6.66 -12.14 -14.70
N SER A 146 -7.83 -12.35 -15.28
CA SER A 146 -8.94 -11.39 -15.17
C SER A 146 -10.16 -11.97 -14.46
N PHE A 147 -10.79 -11.14 -13.64
CA PHE A 147 -11.97 -11.49 -12.85
C PHE A 147 -12.78 -10.23 -12.47
N GLY A 148 -14.01 -10.41 -12.00
CA GLY A 148 -14.95 -9.31 -11.81
C GLY A 148 -15.47 -8.75 -13.14
N LYS A 149 -16.32 -7.71 -13.09
CA LYS A 149 -16.96 -7.16 -14.30
C LYS A 149 -16.96 -5.64 -14.35
N ARG A 150 -17.42 -4.98 -13.27
CA ARG A 150 -17.72 -3.54 -13.24
C ARG A 150 -17.04 -2.83 -12.07
N CYS A 151 -15.82 -3.22 -11.76
CA CYS A 151 -15.16 -2.87 -10.51
C CYS A 151 -14.25 -1.65 -10.63
N THR A 152 -13.94 -0.99 -9.52
CA THR A 152 -12.99 0.13 -9.38
C THR A 152 -12.42 0.12 -7.96
N TYR A 153 -11.22 0.66 -7.77
CA TYR A 153 -10.56 0.82 -6.45
C TYR A 153 -10.43 -0.50 -5.67
N PRO A 154 -9.59 -1.43 -6.15
CA PRO A 154 -9.38 -2.69 -5.44
C PRO A 154 -8.74 -2.44 -4.07
N SER A 155 -9.22 -3.14 -3.05
CA SER A 155 -8.66 -3.15 -1.70
C SER A 155 -8.43 -4.60 -1.25
N PRO A 156 -7.34 -5.23 -1.70
CA PRO A 156 -7.02 -6.62 -1.35
C PRO A 156 -6.39 -6.69 0.04
N VAL A 157 -6.79 -7.70 0.81
CA VAL A 157 -6.19 -8.09 2.09
C VAL A 157 -5.95 -9.59 2.06
N CYS A 158 -4.74 -10.01 2.42
CA CYS A 158 -4.43 -11.43 2.62
C CYS A 158 -4.81 -11.85 4.06
N GLY A 159 -5.61 -12.89 4.16
CA GLY A 159 -5.99 -13.53 5.42
C GLY A 159 -4.89 -14.41 6.00
N ARG A 160 -5.13 -14.93 7.21
CA ARG A 160 -4.15 -15.77 7.93
C ARG A 160 -3.86 -17.10 7.21
N ASP A 161 -4.80 -17.58 6.41
CA ASP A 161 -4.76 -18.83 5.66
C ASP A 161 -4.36 -18.62 4.18
N ASP A 162 -3.74 -17.47 3.87
CA ASP A 162 -3.41 -17.01 2.51
C ASP A 162 -4.63 -16.72 1.61
N THR A 163 -5.86 -16.75 2.14
CA THR A 163 -7.06 -16.33 1.37
C THR A 163 -6.99 -14.84 1.05
N LEU A 164 -7.17 -14.47 -0.22
CA LEU A 164 -7.24 -13.06 -0.63
C LEU A 164 -8.68 -12.56 -0.58
N TYR A 165 -8.96 -11.65 0.34
CA TYR A 165 -10.21 -10.91 0.40
C TYR A 165 -10.08 -9.61 -0.40
N LEU A 166 -11.10 -9.26 -1.17
CA LEU A 166 -11.10 -8.05 -1.98
C LEU A 166 -12.38 -7.25 -1.75
N ALA A 167 -12.24 -6.01 -1.29
CA ALA A 167 -13.30 -5.02 -1.38
C ALA A 167 -13.08 -4.13 -2.62
N CYS A 168 -14.16 -3.67 -3.24
CA CYS A 168 -14.09 -2.72 -4.34
C CYS A 168 -15.39 -1.93 -4.49
N ARG A 169 -15.34 -0.86 -5.30
CA ARG A 169 -16.53 -0.17 -5.78
C ARG A 169 -16.99 -0.84 -7.08
N GLU A 170 -18.15 -1.49 -7.04
CA GLU A 170 -18.84 -1.93 -8.26
C GLU A 170 -19.80 -0.83 -8.74
N SER A 171 -19.82 -0.55 -10.05
CA SER A 171 -20.89 0.29 -10.61
C SER A 171 -22.15 -0.52 -10.84
N GLY A 172 -23.32 0.10 -10.66
CA GLY A 172 -24.60 -0.45 -11.10
C GLY A 172 -25.45 -1.16 -10.04
N GLY A 173 -24.96 -1.28 -8.81
CA GLY A 173 -25.68 -1.94 -7.71
C GLY A 173 -25.95 -3.43 -7.96
N PRO A 174 -26.38 -4.19 -6.94
CA PRO A 174 -26.89 -5.53 -7.16
C PRO A 174 -28.11 -5.46 -8.08
N GLN A 175 -28.11 -6.25 -9.16
CA GLN A 175 -29.32 -6.58 -9.92
C GLN A 175 -30.07 -7.71 -9.23
#